data_AF-A0A2T5MCA7-F1
#
_entry.id   AF-A0A2T5MCA7-F1
#
_cell.length_a   1.000
_cell.length_b   1.000
_cell.length_c   1.000
_cell.angle_alpha   90.00
_cell.angle_beta   90.00
_cell.angle_gamma   90.00
#
_symmetry.space_group_name_H-M   'P 1'
#
loop_
_entity.id
_entity.type
_entity.pdbx_description
1 polymer ?
#
loop_
_entity_poly.entity_id
_entity_poly.type
_entity_poly.pdbx_seq_one_letter_code
_entity_poly.pdbx_strand_id
1 'polypeptide(L)'
;MRGLIHVLTFKIVFTIVGACVPLLLLPASALQWIGFDVPQPILFLRMLGMAYAALIVGYAFGLRDAKRGIYPAQAVWVGIFSNGGAALILSFAALNGTWAHWGAMAQMLMWGSLISLTGITAGLISFGPFDLRIDIELSKKYAEFL
;
A
#
# COMPACT_ATOMS: atom_id res chain seq x y z
N MET A 1 -12.82 14.24 3.94
CA MET A 1 -11.65 13.36 4.21
C MET A 1 -11.93 11.97 4.82
N ARG A 2 -13.14 11.59 5.28
CA ARG A 2 -13.38 10.26 5.91
C ARG A 2 -12.98 9.07 5.02
N GLY A 3 -13.27 9.12 3.73
CA GLY A 3 -12.87 8.07 2.77
C GLY A 3 -11.36 7.89 2.72
N LEU A 4 -10.61 8.98 2.59
CA LEU A 4 -9.14 8.95 2.58
C LEU A 4 -8.55 8.38 3.88
N ILE A 5 -9.12 8.72 5.04
CA ILE A 5 -8.71 8.16 6.34
C ILE A 5 -8.87 6.63 6.35
N HIS A 6 -9.98 6.11 5.85
CA HIS A 6 -10.20 4.66 5.76
C HIS A 6 -9.21 4.00 4.80
N VAL A 7 -8.99 4.58 3.63
CA VAL A 7 -8.02 4.06 2.64
C VAL A 7 -6.60 4.03 3.21
N LEU A 8 -6.15 5.11 3.85
CA LEU A 8 -4.82 5.16 4.49
C LEU A 8 -4.70 4.16 5.65
N THR A 9 -5.75 4.03 6.47
CA THR A 9 -5.77 3.06 7.57
C THR A 9 -5.66 1.64 7.03
N PHE A 10 -6.48 1.28 6.04
CA PHE A 10 -6.44 -0.04 5.41
C PHE A 10 -5.07 -0.30 4.77
N LYS A 11 -4.51 0.67 4.03
CA LYS A 11 -3.18 0.57 3.44
C LYS A 11 -2.10 0.27 4.48
N ILE A 12 -2.08 1.00 5.60
CA ILE A 12 -1.11 0.79 6.68
C ILE A 12 -1.25 -0.62 7.24
N VAL A 13 -2.45 -1.04 7.63
CA VAL A 13 -2.68 -2.37 8.22
C VAL A 13 -2.32 -3.48 7.24
N PHE A 14 -2.77 -3.35 5.99
CA PHE A 14 -2.46 -4.30 4.93
C PHE A 14 -0.95 -4.41 4.68
N THR A 15 -0.22 -3.29 4.60
CA THR A 15 1.24 -3.33 4.41
C THR A 15 1.96 -3.92 5.62
N ILE A 16 1.51 -3.63 6.85
CA ILE A 16 2.09 -4.24 8.06
C ILE A 16 1.95 -5.76 8.01
N VAL A 17 0.72 -6.25 7.85
CA VAL A 17 0.39 -7.67 7.99
C VAL A 17 0.80 -8.47 6.75
N GLY A 18 0.56 -7.92 5.56
CA GLY A 18 0.79 -8.62 4.28
C GLY A 18 2.22 -8.51 3.76
N ALA A 19 3.01 -7.53 4.22
CA ALA A 19 4.36 -7.31 3.70
C ALA A 19 5.42 -7.16 4.80
N CYS A 20 5.33 -6.14 5.67
CA CYS A 20 6.40 -5.85 6.62
C CYS A 20 6.68 -6.99 7.61
N VAL A 21 5.65 -7.47 8.30
CA VAL A 21 5.82 -8.54 9.29
C VAL A 21 6.33 -9.83 8.64
N PRO A 22 5.74 -10.32 7.53
CA PRO A 22 6.26 -11.47 6.81
C PRO A 22 7.72 -11.30 6.38
N LEU A 23 8.02 -10.19 5.71
CA LEU A 23 9.34 -9.96 5.13
C LEU A 23 10.41 -9.64 6.16
N LEU A 24 10.09 -9.13 7.35
CA LEU A 24 11.07 -8.85 8.41
C LEU A 24 11.26 -10.03 9.36
N LEU A 25 10.19 -10.71 9.73
CA LEU A 25 10.19 -11.61 10.89
C LEU A 25 10.09 -13.08 10.50
N LEU A 26 9.35 -13.44 9.45
CA LEU A 26 9.18 -14.86 9.11
C LEU A 26 10.46 -15.43 8.52
N PRO A 27 10.98 -16.58 9.01
CA PRO A 27 12.14 -17.23 8.40
C PRO A 27 11.81 -17.73 6.99
N ALA A 28 12.85 -17.95 6.17
CA ALA A 28 12.70 -18.45 4.81
C ALA A 28 11.88 -19.76 4.75
N SER A 29 12.08 -20.66 5.71
CA SER A 29 11.34 -21.92 5.82
C SER A 29 9.83 -21.72 6.00
N ALA A 30 9.41 -20.70 6.76
CA ALA A 30 7.99 -20.41 6.95
C ALA A 30 7.36 -19.86 5.66
N LEU A 31 8.07 -19.00 4.94
CA LEU A 31 7.62 -18.47 3.65
C LEU A 31 7.54 -19.59 2.58
N GLN A 32 8.54 -20.48 2.55
CA GLN A 32 8.54 -21.67 1.69
C GLN A 32 7.39 -22.62 2.03
N TRP A 33 7.09 -22.81 3.32
CA TRP A 33 5.96 -23.64 3.76
C TRP A 33 4.60 -23.07 3.31
N ILE A 34 4.46 -21.74 3.27
CA ILE A 34 3.29 -21.06 2.69
C ILE A 34 3.25 -21.21 1.15
N GLY A 35 4.34 -21.64 0.53
CA GLY A 35 4.44 -21.95 -0.89
C GLY A 35 5.08 -20.86 -1.74
N PHE A 36 5.75 -19.87 -1.12
CA PHE A 36 6.54 -18.88 -1.86
C PHE A 36 7.85 -19.49 -2.36
N ASP A 37 8.25 -19.10 -3.56
CA ASP A 37 9.61 -19.34 -4.04
C ASP A 37 10.55 -18.28 -3.45
N VAL A 38 11.26 -18.64 -2.38
CA VAL A 38 12.04 -17.70 -1.57
C VAL A 38 13.49 -17.66 -2.08
N PRO A 39 13.98 -16.51 -2.58
CA PRO A 39 15.35 -16.39 -3.06
C PRO A 39 16.35 -16.52 -1.90
N GLN A 40 17.50 -17.10 -2.21
CA GLN A 40 18.64 -17.16 -1.30
C GLN A 40 19.80 -16.32 -1.86
N PRO A 41 20.40 -15.41 -1.06
CA PRO A 41 20.09 -15.14 0.35
C PRO A 41 18.83 -14.27 0.56
N ILE A 42 18.12 -14.48 1.67
CA ILE A 42 16.88 -13.72 2.01
C ILE A 42 17.12 -12.23 2.35
N LEU A 43 18.37 -11.77 2.39
CA LEU A 43 18.73 -10.41 2.80
C LEU A 43 17.96 -9.33 2.03
N PHE A 44 17.76 -9.50 0.72
CA PHE A 44 17.02 -8.54 -0.09
C PHE A 44 15.57 -8.39 0.36
N LEU A 45 14.90 -9.51 0.71
CA LEU A 45 13.54 -9.47 1.25
C LEU A 45 13.48 -8.76 2.61
N ARG A 46 14.52 -8.89 3.46
CA ARG A 46 14.59 -8.16 4.73
C ARG A 46 14.72 -6.66 4.52
N MET A 47 15.60 -6.24 3.60
CA MET A 47 15.75 -4.82 3.25
C MET A 47 14.46 -4.25 2.65
N LEU A 48 13.76 -5.02 1.82
CA LEU A 48 12.45 -4.66 1.28
C LEU A 48 11.41 -4.47 2.41
N GLY A 49 11.38 -5.38 3.38
CA GLY A 49 10.55 -5.24 4.58
C GLY A 49 10.82 -3.95 5.35
N MET A 50 12.09 -3.54 5.48
CA MET A 50 12.47 -2.28 6.12
C MET A 50 12.07 -1.06 5.30
N ALA A 51 12.18 -1.12 3.97
CA ALA A 51 11.69 -0.05 3.09
C ALA A 51 10.18 0.16 3.27
N TYR A 52 9.40 -0.92 3.34
CA TYR A 52 7.96 -0.83 3.63
C TYR A 52 7.66 -0.31 5.04
N ALA A 53 8.48 -0.66 6.05
CA ALA A 53 8.34 -0.12 7.40
C ALA A 53 8.55 1.40 7.42
N ALA A 54 9.53 1.92 6.68
CA ALA A 54 9.73 3.36 6.52
C ALA A 54 8.55 4.04 5.83
N LEU A 55 7.96 3.42 4.80
CA LEU A 55 6.75 3.94 4.15
C LEU A 55 5.57 4.03 5.12
N ILE A 56 5.39 3.04 6.00
CA ILE A 56 4.33 3.06 7.03
C ILE A 56 4.47 4.27 7.94
N VAL A 57 5.69 4.66 8.32
CA VAL A 57 5.92 5.89 9.11
C VAL A 57 5.40 7.12 8.36
N GLY A 58 5.73 7.25 7.08
CA GLY A 58 5.21 8.33 6.23
C GLY A 58 3.68 8.33 6.14
N TYR A 59 3.06 7.17 5.96
CA TYR A 59 1.60 7.05 5.93
C TYR A 59 0.95 7.33 7.28
N ALA A 60 1.61 7.02 8.40
CA ALA A 60 1.10 7.34 9.73
C ALA A 60 1.04 8.86 9.95
N PHE A 61 2.05 9.61 9.50
CA PHE A 61 1.99 11.07 9.49
C PHE A 61 0.88 11.59 8.56
N GLY A 62 0.75 11.04 7.35
CA GLY A 62 -0.33 11.40 6.45
C GLY A 62 -1.73 11.13 7.03
N LEU A 63 -1.90 10.00 7.72
CA LEU A 63 -3.15 9.65 8.41
C LEU A 63 -3.46 10.61 9.56
N ARG A 64 -2.44 11.01 10.34
CA ARG A 64 -2.58 12.02 11.39
C ARG A 64 -3.06 13.35 10.81
N ASP A 65 -2.47 13.77 9.71
CA ASP A 65 -2.81 15.04 9.06
C ASP A 65 -4.23 14.99 8.46
N ALA A 66 -4.61 13.89 7.80
CA ALA A 66 -5.98 13.67 7.31
C ALA A 66 -7.03 13.72 8.44
N LYS A 67 -6.73 13.13 9.60
CA LYS A 67 -7.60 13.19 10.79
C LYS A 67 -7.77 14.61 11.34
N ARG A 68 -6.82 15.51 11.06
CA ARG A 68 -6.88 16.94 11.41
C ARG A 68 -7.52 17.80 10.31
N GLY A 69 -8.04 17.20 9.24
CA GLY A 69 -8.58 17.93 8.10
C GLY A 69 -7.52 18.56 7.21
N ILE A 70 -6.25 18.15 7.34
CA ILE A 70 -5.15 18.61 6.49
C ILE A 70 -4.95 17.59 5.38
N TYR A 71 -4.98 18.03 4.12
CA TYR A 71 -4.82 17.12 2.99
C TYR A 71 -3.37 16.59 2.93
N PRO A 72 -3.14 15.27 3.11
CA PRO A 72 -1.80 14.71 3.17
C PRO A 72 -1.26 14.38 1.77
N ALA A 73 -1.08 15.41 0.93
CA ALA A 73 -0.77 15.24 -0.49
C ALA A 73 0.42 14.29 -0.76
N GLN A 74 1.49 14.40 0.01
CA GLN A 74 2.67 13.53 -0.14
C GLN A 74 2.34 12.06 0.12
N ALA A 75 1.61 11.75 1.19
CA ALA A 75 1.20 10.38 1.50
C ALA A 75 0.26 9.80 0.44
N VAL A 76 -0.62 10.63 -0.12
CA VAL A 76 -1.51 10.22 -1.23
C VAL A 76 -0.70 9.85 -2.46
N TRP A 77 0.16 10.74 -2.95
CA TRP A 77 0.94 10.50 -4.16
C TRP A 77 1.92 9.34 -4.02
N VAL A 78 2.67 9.27 -2.91
CA VAL A 78 3.54 8.12 -2.63
C VAL A 78 2.71 6.83 -2.55
N GLY A 79 1.49 6.89 -2.00
CA GLY A 79 0.55 5.79 -1.97
C GLY A 79 0.12 5.30 -3.35
N ILE A 80 -0.20 6.23 -4.26
CA ILE A 80 -0.59 5.94 -5.65
C ILE A 80 0.57 5.31 -6.40
N PHE A 81 1.76 5.89 -6.36
CA PHE A 81 2.92 5.35 -7.08
C PHE A 81 3.37 3.99 -6.54
N SER A 82 3.42 3.82 -5.21
CA SER A 82 3.83 2.55 -4.61
C SER A 82 2.84 1.41 -4.92
N ASN A 83 1.55 1.59 -4.64
CA ASN A 83 0.57 0.53 -4.86
C ASN A 83 0.21 0.36 -6.32
N GLY A 84 0.11 1.45 -7.09
CA GLY A 84 -0.20 1.40 -8.51
C GLY A 84 0.93 0.73 -9.29
N GLY A 85 2.18 1.13 -9.02
CA GLY A 85 3.35 0.48 -9.60
C GLY A 85 3.43 -1.01 -9.23
N ALA A 86 3.22 -1.35 -7.96
CA ALA A 86 3.18 -2.74 -7.51
C ALA A 86 2.03 -3.53 -8.16
N ALA A 87 0.83 -2.96 -8.29
CA ALA A 87 -0.31 -3.60 -8.95
C ALA A 87 -0.02 -3.86 -10.44
N LEU A 88 0.64 -2.94 -11.14
CA LEU A 88 1.06 -3.13 -12.53
C LEU A 88 2.09 -4.26 -12.66
N ILE A 89 3.12 -4.28 -11.79
CA ILE A 89 4.12 -5.35 -11.75
C ILE A 89 3.47 -6.70 -11.47
N LEU A 90 2.56 -6.77 -10.49
CA LEU A 90 1.84 -8.00 -10.16
C LEU A 90 0.92 -8.45 -11.30
N SER A 91 0.22 -7.53 -11.96
CA SER A 91 -0.61 -7.85 -13.13
C SER A 91 0.24 -8.45 -14.24
N PHE A 92 1.39 -7.83 -14.54
CA PHE A 92 2.32 -8.34 -15.53
C PHE A 92 2.87 -9.72 -15.16
N ALA A 93 3.28 -9.93 -13.91
CA ALA A 93 3.74 -11.23 -13.42
C ALA A 93 2.65 -12.31 -13.48
N ALA A 94 1.40 -11.97 -13.14
CA ALA A 94 0.26 -12.87 -13.23
C ALA A 94 0.01 -13.32 -14.68
N LEU A 95 0.04 -12.39 -15.63
CA LEU A 95 -0.17 -12.67 -17.06
C LEU A 95 0.94 -13.56 -17.65
N ASN A 96 2.16 -13.48 -17.11
CA ASN A 96 3.29 -14.34 -17.50
C ASN A 96 3.33 -15.67 -16.72
N GLY A 97 2.37 -15.93 -15.83
CA GLY A 97 2.33 -17.15 -15.03
C GLY A 97 3.48 -17.25 -14.02
N THR A 98 4.06 -16.12 -13.59
CA THR A 98 5.27 -16.10 -12.73
C THR A 98 5.12 -16.93 -11.46
N TRP A 99 3.94 -16.92 -10.83
CA TRP A 99 3.67 -17.71 -9.62
C TRP A 99 2.75 -18.91 -9.88
N ALA A 100 2.56 -19.34 -11.12
CA ALA A 100 1.69 -20.49 -11.43
C ALA A 100 2.19 -21.81 -10.79
N HIS A 101 3.51 -21.91 -10.57
CA HIS A 101 4.16 -23.05 -9.93
C HIS A 101 4.29 -22.90 -8.41
N TRP A 102 3.89 -21.76 -7.82
CA TRP A 102 3.93 -21.55 -6.38
C TRP A 102 2.84 -22.36 -5.67
N GLY A 103 2.98 -22.54 -4.36
CA GLY A 103 1.93 -23.20 -3.57
C GLY A 103 0.62 -22.41 -3.58
N ALA A 104 -0.51 -23.12 -3.45
CA ALA A 104 -1.85 -22.53 -3.59
C ALA A 104 -2.10 -21.35 -2.64
N MET A 105 -1.58 -21.41 -1.41
CA MET A 105 -1.70 -20.31 -0.44
C MET A 105 -0.92 -19.08 -0.90
N ALA A 106 0.32 -19.24 -1.37
CA ALA A 106 1.09 -18.13 -1.94
C ALA A 106 0.38 -17.51 -3.15
N GLN A 107 -0.17 -18.32 -4.06
CA GLN A 107 -0.96 -17.81 -5.18
C GLN A 107 -2.18 -16.99 -4.72
N MET A 108 -2.92 -17.49 -3.73
CA MET A 108 -4.06 -16.76 -3.14
C MET A 108 -3.63 -15.42 -2.56
N LEU A 109 -2.49 -15.38 -1.85
CA LEU A 109 -1.93 -14.15 -1.30
C LEU A 109 -1.49 -13.17 -2.39
N MET A 110 -0.92 -13.65 -3.50
CA MET A 110 -0.52 -12.81 -4.63
C MET A 110 -1.73 -12.19 -5.33
N TRP A 111 -2.77 -12.98 -5.59
CA TRP A 111 -4.04 -12.47 -6.15
C TRP A 111 -4.73 -11.49 -5.20
N GLY A 112 -4.81 -11.83 -3.91
CA GLY A 112 -5.35 -10.94 -2.88
C GLY A 112 -4.58 -9.63 -2.79
N SER A 113 -3.25 -9.68 -2.94
CA SER A 113 -2.39 -8.49 -2.99
C SER A 113 -2.67 -7.65 -4.22
N LEU A 114 -2.77 -8.24 -5.40
CA LEU A 114 -3.10 -7.52 -6.63
C LEU A 114 -4.44 -6.77 -6.51
N ILE A 115 -5.48 -7.45 -6.03
CA ILE A 115 -6.81 -6.85 -5.81
C ILE A 115 -6.71 -5.70 -4.79
N SER A 116 -6.04 -5.94 -3.66
CA SER A 116 -5.91 -4.94 -2.59
C SER A 116 -5.13 -3.70 -3.02
N LEU A 117 -4.00 -3.88 -3.71
CA LEU A 117 -3.17 -2.78 -4.21
C LEU A 117 -3.90 -1.94 -5.26
N THR A 118 -4.64 -2.60 -6.16
CA THR A 118 -5.50 -1.93 -7.14
C THR A 118 -6.60 -1.13 -6.45
N GLY A 119 -7.31 -1.75 -5.49
CA GLY A 119 -8.37 -1.10 -4.73
C GLY A 119 -7.89 0.09 -3.90
N ILE A 120 -6.73 -0.02 -3.25
CA ILE A 120 -6.12 1.09 -2.51
C ILE A 120 -5.75 2.22 -3.46
N THR A 121 -5.12 1.92 -4.60
CA THR A 121 -4.75 2.93 -5.61
C THR A 121 -5.98 3.68 -6.10
N ALA A 122 -7.04 2.96 -6.48
CA ALA A 122 -8.30 3.56 -6.87
C ALA A 122 -8.89 4.44 -5.76
N GLY A 123 -8.92 3.95 -4.51
CA GLY A 123 -9.39 4.72 -3.36
C GLY A 123 -8.59 5.99 -3.10
N LEU A 124 -7.25 5.96 -3.22
CA LEU A 124 -6.40 7.13 -3.06
C LEU A 124 -6.63 8.17 -4.15
N ILE A 125 -6.87 7.72 -5.39
CA ILE A 125 -7.19 8.59 -6.52
C ILE A 125 -8.57 9.24 -6.32
N SER A 126 -9.59 8.45 -5.98
CA SER A 126 -10.97 8.94 -5.83
C SER A 126 -11.17 9.84 -4.61
N PHE A 127 -10.54 9.52 -3.47
CA PHE A 127 -10.69 10.29 -2.23
C PHE A 127 -9.53 11.27 -1.97
N GLY A 128 -8.61 11.40 -2.92
CA GLY A 128 -7.48 12.32 -2.87
C GLY A 128 -7.60 13.37 -3.97
N PRO A 129 -6.83 13.28 -5.09
CA PRO A 129 -6.78 14.33 -6.10
C PRO A 129 -8.12 14.66 -6.77
N PHE A 130 -9.08 13.74 -6.79
CA PHE A 130 -10.40 13.96 -7.41
C PHE A 130 -11.53 14.21 -6.41
N ASP A 131 -11.24 14.33 -5.10
CA ASP A 131 -12.28 14.68 -4.13
C ASP A 131 -12.54 16.19 -4.15
N LEU A 132 -13.53 16.61 -4.94
CA LEU A 132 -13.97 18.01 -5.07
C LEU A 132 -14.30 18.70 -3.73
N ARG A 133 -14.57 17.93 -2.67
CA ARG A 133 -14.81 18.48 -1.33
C ARG A 133 -13.55 19.10 -0.74
N ILE A 134 -12.37 18.59 -1.10
CA ILE A 134 -11.07 19.12 -0.64
C ILE A 134 -10.83 20.51 -1.23
N ASP A 135 -11.14 20.72 -2.51
CA ASP A 135 -11.01 22.02 -3.16
C ASP A 135 -11.97 23.07 -2.57
N ILE A 136 -13.20 22.64 -2.24
CA ILE A 136 -14.20 23.50 -1.60
C ILE A 136 -13.79 23.87 -0.16
N GLU A 137 -13.25 22.94 0.63
CA GLU A 137 -12.76 23.24 1.98
C GLU A 137 -11.55 24.19 1.96
N LEU A 138 -10.60 23.99 1.02
CA LEU A 138 -9.44 24.86 0.87
C LEU A 138 -9.87 26.27 0.47
N SER A 139 -10.71 26.41 -0.55
CA SER A 139 -11.20 27.72 -1.01
C SER A 139 -11.95 28.49 0.08
N LYS A 140 -12.80 27.83 0.88
CA LYS A 140 -13.46 28.46 2.03
C LYS A 140 -12.47 28.96 3.07
N LYS A 141 -11.47 28.14 3.41
CA LYS A 141 -10.45 28.51 4.38
C LYS A 141 -9.67 29.74 3.94
N TYR A 142 -9.35 29.87 2.65
CA TYR A 142 -8.64 31.07 2.13
C TYR A 142 -9.55 32.29 2.01
N ALA A 143 -10.85 32.10 1.79
CA ALA A 143 -11.82 33.21 1.75
C ALA A 143 -12.04 33.87 3.11
N GLU A 144 -11.80 33.17 4.23
CA GLU A 144 -11.86 33.75 5.59
C GLU A 144 -10.66 34.67 5.91
N PHE A 145 -9.62 34.69 5.08
CA PHE A 145 -8.43 35.54 5.25
C PHE A 145 -8.40 36.76 4.30
N LEU A 146 -9.47 36.98 3.52
CA LEU A 146 -9.67 38.15 2.65
C LEU A 146 -10.84 39.00 3.16
#